data_AF-A0A1B6NT48-F1
#
_entry.id   AF-A0A1B6NT48-F1
#
_cell.length_a   1.000
_cell.length_b   1.000
_cell.length_c   1.000
_cell.angle_alpha   90.00
_cell.angle_beta   90.00
_cell.angle_gamma   90.00
#
_symmetry.space_group_name_H-M   'P 1'
#
loop_
_entity.id
_entity.type
_entity.pdbx_description
1 polymer ?
#
loop_
_entity_poly.entity_id
_entity_poly.type
_entity_poly.pdbx_seq_one_letter_code
_entity_poly.pdbx_strand_id
1 'polypeptide(L)'
;MKNSVMLVAISLLASSAHSLADTATANEKQSENSVQEKVKEARLHAKALGGALKSRLQQAIQSGGLEAGVNECQIAAAPIALALSQNGWEVGRTALKVRNPNNAADQWEREQLAWFSQLLTKAKQDNLPLKDPLKLINTIAKAVSLGT
;
A
#
# COMPACT_ATOMS: atom_id res chain seq x y z
N MET A 1 9.09 24.71 72.39
CA MET A 1 8.23 25.91 72.51
C MET A 1 7.98 26.47 71.12
N LYS A 2 6.70 26.74 70.82
CA LYS A 2 6.13 27.58 69.74
C LYS A 2 6.23 27.14 68.27
N ASN A 3 5.12 26.53 67.86
CA ASN A 3 4.40 26.65 66.59
C ASN A 3 4.45 28.04 65.90
N SER A 4 4.41 28.05 64.55
CA SER A 4 3.42 28.82 63.79
C SER A 4 3.45 28.50 62.29
N VAL A 5 2.27 28.14 61.77
CA VAL A 5 1.88 28.06 60.37
C VAL A 5 1.84 29.48 59.78
N MET A 6 2.36 29.68 58.57
CA MET A 6 2.13 30.89 57.76
C MET A 6 1.81 30.53 56.31
N LEU A 7 0.50 30.59 56.02
CA LEU A 7 -0.20 31.09 54.83
C LEU A 7 0.50 31.10 53.46
N VAL A 8 -0.15 30.37 52.54
CA VAL A 8 -0.11 30.55 51.08
C VAL A 8 -0.75 31.90 50.71
N ALA A 9 -0.03 32.72 49.93
CA ALA A 9 -0.61 33.81 49.14
C ALA A 9 0.18 33.99 47.83
N ILE A 10 -0.38 33.41 46.77
CA ILE A 10 -0.47 33.89 45.38
C ILE A 10 0.42 35.09 45.03
N SER A 11 1.43 34.85 44.19
CA SER A 11 1.86 35.73 43.10
C SER A 11 3.02 35.06 42.34
N LEU A 12 2.80 34.63 41.09
CA LEU A 12 3.73 34.93 39.99
C LEU A 12 3.09 34.51 38.66
N LEU A 13 2.98 35.47 37.75
CA LEU A 13 2.77 35.25 36.32
C LEU A 13 3.89 34.33 35.80
N ALA A 14 3.63 33.03 35.73
CA ALA A 14 4.49 32.12 34.99
C ALA A 14 4.11 32.24 33.52
N SER A 15 4.96 32.93 32.77
CA SER A 15 5.02 32.92 31.33
C SER A 15 4.71 31.52 30.80
N SER A 16 3.69 31.42 29.96
CA SER A 16 3.38 30.21 29.21
C SER A 16 4.49 29.96 28.20
N ALA A 17 5.56 29.31 28.64
CA ALA A 17 6.48 28.59 27.77
C ALA A 17 5.71 27.39 27.20
N HIS A 18 4.90 27.63 26.16
CA HIS A 18 4.39 26.56 25.33
C HIS A 18 5.61 25.94 24.62
N SER A 19 5.94 24.72 25.02
CA SER A 19 6.92 23.86 24.37
C SER A 19 6.66 23.83 22.85
N LEU A 20 7.58 24.40 22.06
CA LEU A 20 7.56 24.32 20.59
C LEU A 20 7.81 22.89 20.07
N ALA A 21 8.11 21.93 20.95
CA ALA A 21 8.39 20.54 20.61
C ALA A 21 7.16 19.73 20.17
N ASP A 22 5.93 20.17 20.47
CA ASP A 22 4.71 19.41 20.15
C ASP A 22 4.23 19.56 18.69
N THR A 23 4.73 20.58 17.98
CA THR A 23 4.30 20.86 16.60
C THR A 23 5.02 20.02 15.55
N ALA A 24 6.24 19.56 15.82
CA ALA A 24 7.00 18.71 14.91
C ALA A 24 6.44 17.28 14.86
N THR A 25 6.14 16.70 16.02
CA THR A 25 5.57 15.34 16.16
C THR A 25 4.12 15.24 15.70
N ALA A 26 3.32 16.30 15.82
CA ALA A 26 1.95 16.34 15.30
C ALA A 26 1.92 16.37 13.76
N ASN A 27 2.88 17.06 13.13
CA ASN A 27 2.96 17.18 11.68
C ASN A 27 3.43 15.89 11.00
N GLU A 28 4.37 15.17 11.62
CA GLU A 28 4.84 13.85 11.15
C GLU A 28 3.74 12.78 11.25
N LYS A 29 3.04 12.70 12.39
CA LYS A 29 1.92 11.75 12.58
C LYS A 29 0.76 12.01 11.61
N GLN A 30 0.46 13.28 11.31
CA GLN A 30 -0.60 13.62 10.36
C GLN A 30 -0.21 13.24 8.92
N SER A 31 1.06 13.46 8.55
CA SER A 31 1.60 13.04 7.25
C SER A 31 1.55 11.51 7.10
N GLU A 32 2.02 10.75 8.09
CA GLU A 32 1.97 9.28 8.09
C GLU A 32 0.55 8.74 8.00
N ASN A 33 -0.40 9.31 8.74
CA ASN A 33 -1.79 8.89 8.69
C ASN A 33 -2.42 9.14 7.31
N SER A 34 -2.08 10.28 6.68
CA SER A 34 -2.54 10.58 5.32
C SER A 34 -2.00 9.60 4.27
N VAL A 35 -0.75 9.15 4.42
CA VAL A 35 -0.15 8.14 3.54
C VAL A 35 -0.82 6.78 3.74
N GLN A 36 -1.10 6.37 4.98
CA GLN A 36 -1.78 5.09 5.25
C GLN A 36 -3.19 5.06 4.67
N GLU A 37 -3.95 6.16 4.75
CA GLU A 37 -5.27 6.23 4.10
C GLU A 37 -5.16 6.14 2.57
N LYS A 38 -4.20 6.82 1.93
CA LYS A 38 -3.96 6.67 0.49
C LYS A 38 -3.57 5.24 0.11
N VAL A 39 -2.78 4.55 0.93
CA VAL A 39 -2.43 3.13 0.69
C VAL A 39 -3.67 2.25 0.77
N LYS A 40 -4.58 2.52 1.71
CA LYS A 40 -5.84 1.79 1.85
C LYS A 40 -6.74 2.01 0.64
N GLU A 41 -6.87 3.26 0.17
CA GLU A 41 -7.61 3.59 -1.05
C GLU A 41 -7.00 2.89 -2.27
N ALA A 42 -5.69 2.97 -2.47
CA ALA A 42 -4.98 2.29 -3.56
C ALA A 42 -5.28 0.78 -3.57
N ARG A 43 -5.30 0.14 -2.40
CA ARG A 43 -5.65 -1.29 -2.27
C ARG A 43 -7.10 -1.58 -2.64
N LEU A 44 -8.03 -0.69 -2.31
CA LEU A 44 -9.44 -0.83 -2.71
C LEU A 44 -9.59 -0.75 -4.23
N HIS A 45 -8.92 0.23 -4.86
CA HIS A 45 -8.89 0.39 -6.31
C HIS A 45 -8.27 -0.84 -7.01
N ALA A 46 -7.12 -1.33 -6.52
CA ALA A 46 -6.49 -2.54 -7.04
C ALA A 46 -7.39 -3.79 -6.87
N LYS A 47 -8.07 -3.93 -5.72
CA LYS A 47 -9.02 -5.03 -5.46
C LYS A 47 -10.22 -4.96 -6.40
N ALA A 48 -10.77 -3.78 -6.65
CA ALA A 48 -11.87 -3.59 -7.58
C ALA A 48 -11.48 -4.02 -9.00
N LEU A 49 -10.31 -3.59 -9.48
CA LEU A 49 -9.78 -4.00 -10.79
C LEU A 49 -9.60 -5.52 -10.87
N GLY A 50 -8.94 -6.13 -9.89
CA GLY A 50 -8.74 -7.58 -9.86
C GLY A 50 -10.06 -8.37 -9.82
N GLY A 51 -11.04 -7.88 -9.05
CA GLY A 51 -12.37 -8.48 -8.94
C GLY A 51 -13.15 -8.43 -10.26
N ALA A 52 -13.17 -7.27 -10.92
CA ALA A 52 -13.85 -7.08 -12.20
C ALA A 52 -13.24 -7.95 -13.31
N LEU A 53 -11.91 -8.00 -13.40
CA LEU A 53 -11.20 -8.85 -14.36
C LEU A 53 -11.51 -10.33 -14.15
N LYS A 54 -11.49 -10.79 -12.89
CA LYS A 54 -11.83 -12.18 -12.55
C LYS A 54 -13.27 -12.50 -12.92
N SER A 55 -14.21 -11.61 -12.60
CA SER A 55 -15.62 -11.80 -12.95
C SER A 55 -15.80 -11.93 -14.46
N ARG A 56 -15.15 -11.06 -15.26
CA ARG A 56 -15.23 -11.15 -16.72
C ARG A 56 -14.63 -12.43 -17.28
N LEU A 57 -13.47 -12.83 -16.79
CA LEU A 57 -12.86 -14.11 -17.18
C LEU A 57 -13.80 -15.29 -16.88
N GLN A 58 -14.41 -15.32 -15.69
CA GLN A 58 -15.34 -16.38 -15.32
C GLN A 58 -16.58 -16.41 -16.22
N GLN A 59 -17.13 -15.26 -16.58
CA GLN A 59 -18.25 -15.17 -17.51
C GLN A 59 -17.88 -15.69 -18.90
N ALA A 60 -16.73 -15.28 -19.45
CA ALA A 60 -16.26 -15.76 -20.75
C ALA A 60 -16.06 -17.29 -20.76
N ILE A 61 -15.48 -17.84 -19.69
CA ILE A 61 -15.31 -19.29 -19.53
C ILE A 61 -16.66 -20.00 -19.47
N GLN A 62 -17.64 -19.45 -18.74
CA GLN A 62 -18.98 -20.03 -18.63
C GLN A 62 -19.71 -20.02 -19.98
N SER A 63 -19.52 -18.98 -20.80
CA SER A 63 -20.21 -18.84 -22.09
C SER A 63 -19.55 -19.60 -23.24
N GLY A 64 -18.23 -19.79 -23.23
CA GLY A 64 -17.50 -20.32 -24.39
C GLY A 64 -16.28 -21.18 -24.05
N GLY A 65 -16.16 -21.65 -22.82
CA GLY A 65 -15.05 -22.50 -22.39
C GLY A 65 -13.72 -21.76 -22.26
N LEU A 66 -12.63 -22.52 -22.09
CA LEU A 66 -11.31 -21.97 -21.81
C LEU A 66 -10.75 -21.12 -22.96
N GLU A 67 -11.06 -21.47 -24.21
CA GLU A 67 -10.65 -20.70 -25.39
C GLU A 67 -11.25 -19.28 -25.36
N ALA A 68 -12.55 -19.16 -25.05
CA ALA A 68 -13.19 -17.85 -24.87
C ALA A 68 -12.54 -17.07 -23.72
N GLY A 69 -12.20 -17.75 -22.61
CA GLY A 69 -11.47 -17.12 -21.50
C GLY A 69 -10.11 -16.57 -21.90
N VAL A 70 -9.34 -17.29 -22.73
CA VAL A 70 -8.04 -16.82 -23.25
C VAL A 70 -8.22 -15.58 -24.13
N ASN A 71 -9.20 -15.61 -25.03
CA ASN A 71 -9.51 -14.47 -25.91
C ASN A 71 -9.91 -13.23 -25.09
N GLU A 72 -10.71 -13.40 -24.04
CA GLU A 72 -11.19 -12.32 -23.19
C GLU A 72 -10.05 -11.62 -22.40
N CYS A 73 -8.99 -12.35 -22.04
CA CYS A 73 -7.92 -11.85 -21.16
C CYS A 73 -7.20 -10.59 -21.66
N GLN A 74 -7.12 -10.41 -22.98
CA GLN A 74 -6.53 -9.23 -23.62
C GLN A 74 -7.57 -8.14 -23.89
N ILE A 75 -8.79 -8.52 -24.29
CA ILE A 75 -9.84 -7.60 -24.75
C ILE A 75 -10.47 -6.85 -23.56
N ALA A 76 -10.83 -7.56 -22.50
CA ALA A 76 -11.60 -6.99 -21.39
C ALA A 76 -10.80 -6.01 -20.52
N ALA A 77 -9.47 -6.16 -20.49
CA ALA A 77 -8.69 -5.59 -19.41
C ALA A 77 -8.52 -4.07 -19.49
N ALA A 78 -8.26 -3.52 -20.68
CA ALA A 78 -8.11 -2.08 -20.84
C ALA A 78 -9.43 -1.32 -20.59
N PRO A 79 -10.59 -1.75 -21.13
CA PRO A 79 -11.87 -1.12 -20.81
C PRO A 79 -12.23 -1.14 -19.33
N ILE A 80 -11.96 -2.25 -18.62
CA ILE A 80 -12.21 -2.36 -17.17
C ILE A 80 -11.31 -1.40 -16.39
N ALA A 81 -10.02 -1.33 -16.74
CA ALA A 81 -9.07 -0.42 -16.11
C ALA A 81 -9.48 1.06 -16.30
N LEU A 82 -9.89 1.44 -17.51
CA LEU A 82 -10.40 2.79 -17.80
C LEU A 82 -11.66 3.10 -17.00
N ALA A 83 -12.62 2.16 -16.95
CA ALA A 83 -13.86 2.35 -16.20
C ALA A 83 -13.64 2.51 -14.69
N LEU A 84 -12.59 1.91 -14.13
CA LEU A 84 -12.27 1.96 -12.70
C LEU A 84 -11.25 3.05 -12.33
N SER A 85 -10.67 3.73 -13.31
CA SER A 85 -9.79 4.88 -13.10
C SER A 85 -10.65 6.12 -12.89
N GLN A 86 -10.95 6.42 -11.62
CA GLN A 86 -11.89 7.46 -11.20
C GLN A 86 -11.40 8.16 -9.94
N ASN A 87 -11.96 9.34 -9.64
CA ASN A 87 -11.66 10.10 -8.42
C ASN A 87 -10.17 10.43 -8.23
N GLY A 88 -9.47 10.72 -9.33
CA GLY A 88 -8.04 11.02 -9.31
C GLY A 88 -7.12 9.79 -9.20
N TRP A 89 -7.68 8.58 -9.16
CA TRP A 89 -6.92 7.34 -9.22
C TRP A 89 -6.83 6.80 -10.65
N GLU A 90 -5.64 6.39 -11.04
CA GLU A 90 -5.42 5.56 -12.22
C GLU A 90 -5.13 4.12 -11.78
N VAL A 91 -5.77 3.16 -12.42
CA VAL A 91 -5.53 1.74 -12.18
C VAL A 91 -5.19 1.03 -13.47
N GLY A 92 -4.17 0.17 -13.40
CA GLY A 92 -3.71 -0.59 -14.55
C GLY A 92 -3.12 -1.93 -14.15
N ARG A 93 -2.84 -2.77 -15.15
CA ARG A 93 -2.00 -3.96 -14.98
C ARG A 93 -0.66 -3.68 -15.61
N THR A 94 0.43 -4.01 -14.93
CA THR A 94 1.77 -3.97 -15.49
C THR A 94 2.56 -5.22 -15.10
N ALA A 95 3.70 -5.45 -15.75
CA ALA A 95 4.60 -6.57 -15.47
C ALA A 95 6.01 -6.31 -16.03
N LEU A 96 7.02 -7.04 -15.52
CA LEU A 96 8.37 -7.03 -16.11
C LEU A 96 8.38 -7.57 -17.55
N LYS A 97 7.48 -8.51 -17.86
CA LYS A 97 7.26 -9.03 -19.22
C LYS A 97 5.79 -8.87 -19.58
N VAL A 98 5.48 -7.79 -20.30
CA VAL A 98 4.13 -7.48 -20.72
C VAL A 98 3.70 -8.31 -21.93
N ARG A 99 2.41 -8.66 -21.98
CA ARG A 99 1.78 -9.25 -23.18
C ARG A 99 1.16 -8.18 -24.09
N ASN A 100 0.66 -7.12 -23.47
CA ASN A 100 0.15 -5.93 -24.14
C ASN A 100 1.18 -4.79 -23.96
N PRO A 101 1.76 -4.23 -25.03
CA PRO A 101 2.70 -3.11 -24.93
C PRO A 101 2.16 -1.90 -24.17
N ASN A 102 0.85 -1.67 -24.18
CA ASN A 102 0.22 -0.56 -23.46
C ASN A 102 0.27 -0.72 -21.93
N ASN A 103 0.65 -1.90 -21.43
CA ASN A 103 0.85 -2.18 -20.01
C ASN A 103 2.31 -2.02 -19.59
N ALA A 104 3.15 -1.37 -20.40
CA ALA A 104 4.54 -1.14 -20.08
C ALA A 104 4.66 -0.37 -18.76
N ALA A 105 5.41 -0.94 -17.82
CA ALA A 105 5.72 -0.26 -16.57
C ALA A 105 6.44 1.06 -16.83
N ASP A 106 6.21 2.06 -15.98
CA ASP A 106 7.11 3.20 -15.90
C ASP A 106 8.43 2.83 -15.17
N GLN A 107 9.29 3.81 -14.92
CA GLN A 107 10.55 3.55 -14.21
C GLN A 107 10.31 3.07 -12.78
N TRP A 108 9.43 3.73 -12.04
CA TRP A 108 9.16 3.43 -10.64
C TRP A 108 8.50 2.05 -10.51
N GLU A 109 7.49 1.75 -11.33
CA GLU A 109 6.81 0.45 -11.36
C GLU A 109 7.79 -0.68 -11.69
N ARG A 110 8.73 -0.47 -12.63
CA ARG A 110 9.78 -1.46 -12.94
C ARG A 110 10.64 -1.77 -11.72
N GLU A 111 11.05 -0.75 -10.97
CA GLU A 111 11.85 -0.92 -9.75
C GLU A 111 11.07 -1.72 -8.69
N GLN A 112 9.79 -1.38 -8.47
CA GLN A 112 8.94 -2.12 -7.52
C GLN A 112 8.73 -3.58 -7.95
N LEU A 113 8.47 -3.82 -9.23
CA LEU A 113 8.30 -5.17 -9.79
C LEU A 113 9.58 -6.00 -9.69
N ALA A 114 10.75 -5.38 -9.93
CA ALA A 114 12.05 -6.04 -9.78
C ALA A 114 12.29 -6.45 -8.32
N TRP A 115 11.99 -5.55 -7.38
CA TRP A 115 12.07 -5.85 -5.95
C TRP A 115 11.13 -7.00 -5.55
N PHE A 116 9.86 -6.97 -5.97
CA PHE A 116 8.92 -8.08 -5.74
C PHE A 116 9.43 -9.40 -6.31
N SER A 117 10.02 -9.39 -7.51
CA SER A 117 10.60 -10.59 -8.13
C SER A 117 11.74 -11.18 -7.30
N GLN A 118 12.60 -10.34 -6.72
CA GLN A 118 13.67 -10.78 -5.83
C GLN A 118 13.10 -11.42 -4.56
N LEU A 119 12.09 -10.80 -3.95
CA LEU A 119 11.44 -11.34 -2.75
C LEU A 119 10.79 -12.71 -3.00
N LEU A 120 10.11 -12.87 -4.13
CA LEU A 120 9.53 -14.16 -4.52
C LEU A 120 10.61 -15.23 -4.75
N THR A 121 11.76 -14.84 -5.32
CA THR A 121 12.90 -15.73 -5.52
C THR A 121 13.49 -16.18 -4.18
N LYS A 122 13.72 -15.24 -3.25
CA LYS A 122 14.20 -15.53 -1.90
C LYS A 122 13.22 -16.41 -1.13
N ALA A 123 11.93 -16.09 -1.14
CA ALA A 123 10.92 -16.90 -0.49
C ALA A 123 10.87 -18.34 -1.04
N LYS A 124 11.05 -18.52 -2.35
CA LYS A 124 11.15 -19.84 -2.97
C LYS A 124 12.40 -20.60 -2.53
N GLN A 125 13.55 -19.93 -2.43
CA GLN A 125 14.81 -20.52 -1.94
C GLN A 125 14.67 -20.96 -0.48
N ASP A 126 14.04 -20.13 0.35
CA ASP A 126 13.87 -20.35 1.79
C ASP A 126 12.65 -21.26 2.10
N ASN A 127 11.98 -21.81 1.08
CA ASN A 127 10.76 -22.62 1.19
C ASN A 127 9.66 -21.99 2.05
N LEU A 128 9.51 -20.65 1.97
CA LEU A 128 8.56 -19.89 2.77
C LEU A 128 7.19 -19.83 2.09
N PRO A 129 6.08 -20.12 2.81
CA PRO A 129 4.74 -20.11 2.23
C PRO A 129 4.32 -18.75 1.67
N LEU A 130 3.99 -18.71 0.37
CA LEU A 130 3.49 -17.53 -0.35
C LEU A 130 2.00 -17.24 -0.11
N LYS A 131 1.46 -17.52 1.09
CA LYS A 131 0.03 -17.38 1.39
C LYS A 131 -0.41 -15.92 1.60
N ASP A 132 0.51 -15.04 1.89
CA ASP A 132 0.27 -13.60 2.04
C ASP A 132 1.52 -12.81 1.57
N PRO A 133 1.55 -12.33 0.32
CA PRO A 133 2.69 -11.61 -0.22
C PRO A 133 3.03 -10.34 0.57
N LEU A 134 2.05 -9.63 1.13
CA LEU A 134 2.32 -8.41 1.90
C LEU A 134 2.95 -8.72 3.25
N LYS A 135 2.49 -9.78 3.91
CA LYS A 135 3.12 -10.26 5.15
C LYS A 135 4.52 -10.81 4.88
N LEU A 136 4.70 -11.50 3.77
CA LEU A 136 5.99 -12.00 3.29
C LEU A 136 6.96 -10.86 3.00
N ILE A 137 6.52 -9.83 2.26
CA ILE A 137 7.29 -8.62 1.96
C ILE A 137 7.76 -7.95 3.26
N ASN A 138 6.84 -7.71 4.21
CA ASN A 138 7.19 -7.09 5.49
C ASN A 138 8.13 -7.96 6.32
N THR A 139 7.98 -9.29 6.27
CA THR A 139 8.84 -10.23 6.98
C THR A 139 10.26 -10.26 6.40
N ILE A 140 10.39 -10.30 5.07
CA ILE A 140 11.69 -10.28 4.40
C ILE A 140 12.36 -8.91 4.57
N ALA A 141 11.63 -7.80 4.44
CA ALA A 141 12.17 -6.46 4.66
C ALA A 141 12.72 -6.31 6.10
N LYS A 142 11.99 -6.86 7.08
CA LYS A 142 12.45 -6.89 8.48
C LYS A 142 13.68 -7.78 8.67
N ALA A 143 13.76 -8.93 8.01
CA ALA A 143 14.93 -9.82 8.07
C ALA A 143 16.18 -9.17 7.45
N VAL A 144 16.04 -8.51 6.30
CA VAL A 144 17.13 -7.77 5.64
C VAL A 144 17.63 -6.60 6.51
N SER A 145 16.71 -5.88 7.17
CA SER A 145 17.07 -4.81 8.11
C SER A 145 17.78 -5.30 9.38
N LEU A 146 17.70 -6.59 9.71
CA LEU A 146 18.31 -7.18 10.90
C LEU A 146 19.67 -7.85 10.63
N GLY A 147 20.19 -7.75 9.40
CA GLY A 147 21.58 -8.12 9.10
C GLY A 147 21.89 -9.62 9.21
N THR A 148 21.07 -10.47 8.57
CA THR A 148 21.41 -11.88 8.29
C THR A 148 21.79 -12.08 6.83
#